data_AF-A0A0S2SAT5-F1
#
_entry.id   AF-A0A0S2SAT5-F1
#
_cell.length_a   1.000
_cell.length_b   1.000
_cell.length_c   1.000
_cell.angle_alpha   90.00
_cell.angle_beta   90.00
_cell.angle_gamma   90.00
#
_symmetry.space_group_name_H-M   'P 1'
#
loop_
_entity.id
_entity.type
_entity.pdbx_description
1 polymer ?
#
loop_
_entity_poly.entity_id
_entity_poly.type
_entity_poly.pdbx_seq_one_letter_code
_entity_poly.pdbx_strand_id
1 'polypeptide(L)'
;MEPDRKTFQWSHTTPKSNNHKDVSYPTSDIGSSYDTDISFSVGVYDGLTQSTLTNKKDFIDENTPAVFYNMSIVTTFSYGGKTYTHTTDYTYDEPRRWTSPIATKVTKEESGNTNKYVVNTSQTYNDYGSITSAVDVLGVTTTYTYDATSHLLVGVSKPISATQTQYTEYVRDAVHGNVTTIRVREGNVTGAILQETITENYDAFGNTLQTRVKRMQRTTLPFKQNTKQQHLILEHTQQNKHRGHRCKWCCFNDH
;
A
#
# COMPACT_ATOMS: atom_id res chain seq x y z
N MET A 1 41.81 -33.67 55.94
CA MET A 1 41.65 -33.75 54.47
C MET A 1 40.27 -33.21 54.15
N GLU A 2 40.23 -31.95 53.75
CA GLU A 2 39.01 -31.20 53.47
C GLU A 2 38.72 -31.32 51.97
N PRO A 3 37.49 -31.66 51.56
CA PRO A 3 37.19 -31.78 50.14
C PRO A 3 37.03 -30.41 49.49
N ASP A 4 37.77 -30.26 48.39
CA ASP A 4 37.93 -29.11 47.52
C ASP A 4 36.58 -28.51 47.08
N ARG A 5 36.30 -27.26 47.50
CA ARG A 5 35.12 -26.51 47.05
C ARG A 5 35.36 -26.03 45.61
N LYS A 6 34.75 -26.69 44.63
CA LYS A 6 34.60 -26.13 43.28
C LYS A 6 33.63 -24.94 43.32
N THR A 7 34.17 -23.73 43.33
CA THR A 7 33.39 -22.52 43.08
C THR A 7 33.12 -22.39 41.58
N PHE A 8 31.86 -22.57 41.18
CA PHE A 8 31.41 -22.24 39.83
C PHE A 8 31.39 -20.70 39.70
N GLN A 9 32.37 -20.15 38.97
CA GLN A 9 32.36 -18.76 38.54
C GLN A 9 31.41 -18.64 37.35
N TRP A 10 30.22 -18.06 37.57
CA TRP A 10 29.33 -17.66 36.48
C TRP A 10 29.83 -16.35 35.88
N SER A 11 30.63 -16.40 34.83
CA SER A 11 30.81 -15.24 33.96
C SER A 11 29.51 -15.01 33.21
N HIS A 12 28.71 -14.04 33.65
CA HIS A 12 27.55 -13.58 32.91
C HIS A 12 28.06 -12.80 31.69
N THR A 13 28.33 -13.50 30.60
CA THR A 13 28.39 -12.88 29.28
C THR A 13 27.03 -12.27 29.02
N THR A 14 26.99 -10.95 28.81
CA THR A 14 25.80 -10.20 28.42
C THR A 14 25.11 -10.92 27.25
N PRO A 15 23.78 -11.11 27.29
CA PRO A 15 23.07 -11.73 26.18
C PRO A 15 23.30 -10.89 24.92
N LYS A 16 23.89 -11.51 23.90
CA LYS A 16 24.09 -10.87 22.60
C LYS A 16 22.76 -10.92 21.86
N SER A 17 21.97 -9.85 21.95
CA SER A 17 20.78 -9.71 21.12
C SER A 17 21.22 -9.47 19.67
N ASN A 18 20.75 -10.33 18.77
CA ASN A 18 20.91 -10.14 17.32
C ASN A 18 19.54 -9.82 16.74
N ASN A 19 19.48 -8.96 15.72
CA ASN A 19 18.23 -8.53 15.06
C ASN A 19 17.20 -7.88 16.01
N HIS A 20 17.67 -7.06 16.96
CA HIS A 20 16.79 -6.29 17.83
C HIS A 20 16.65 -4.83 17.33
N LYS A 21 15.54 -4.18 17.70
CA LYS A 21 15.34 -2.75 17.49
C LYS A 21 15.24 -2.08 18.84
N ASP A 22 16.10 -1.09 19.08
CA ASP A 22 16.05 -0.26 20.27
C ASP A 22 15.15 0.95 20.01
N VAL A 23 14.10 1.10 20.81
CA VAL A 23 13.20 2.25 20.71
C VAL A 23 13.41 3.15 21.91
N SER A 24 13.72 4.41 21.66
CA SER A 24 13.88 5.44 22.67
C SER A 24 12.74 6.44 22.59
N TYR A 25 12.12 6.72 23.74
CA TYR A 25 11.08 7.73 23.89
C TYR A 25 11.63 8.89 24.75
N PRO A 26 10.97 10.06 24.74
CA PRO A 26 11.34 11.15 25.64
C PRO A 26 11.38 10.66 27.09
N THR A 27 12.35 11.14 27.86
CA THR A 27 12.54 10.73 29.26
C THR A 27 11.57 11.39 30.23
N SER A 28 10.79 12.38 29.77
CA SER A 28 9.75 13.05 30.56
C SER A 28 8.44 12.30 30.49
N ASP A 29 7.63 12.40 31.55
CA ASP A 29 6.25 11.92 31.53
C ASP A 29 5.44 12.69 30.49
N ILE A 30 5.03 12.01 29.42
CA ILE A 30 4.16 12.58 28.38
C ILE A 30 2.72 12.71 28.91
N GLY A 31 2.35 11.92 29.92
CA GLY A 31 1.02 11.93 30.55
C GLY A 31 0.72 13.22 31.31
N SER A 32 1.74 13.95 31.79
CA SER A 32 1.56 15.26 32.44
C SER A 32 1.17 16.37 31.48
N SER A 33 1.21 16.13 30.16
CA SER A 33 0.84 17.09 29.12
C SER A 33 -0.49 16.74 28.46
N TYR A 34 -1.44 16.21 29.24
CA TYR A 34 -2.72 15.73 28.73
C TYR A 34 -3.60 16.85 28.14
N ASP A 35 -3.45 18.08 28.62
CA ASP A 35 -4.25 19.27 28.30
C ASP A 35 -3.49 20.34 27.50
N THR A 36 -2.40 19.96 26.82
CA THR A 36 -1.60 20.91 26.05
C THR A 36 -1.03 20.29 24.77
N ASP A 37 -0.60 21.18 23.88
CA ASP A 37 0.18 20.86 22.69
C ASP A 37 1.59 20.46 23.10
N ILE A 38 2.09 19.38 22.50
CA ILE A 38 3.48 18.95 22.71
C ILE A 38 4.14 18.53 21.41
N SER A 39 5.44 18.73 21.34
CA SER A 39 6.29 18.10 20.35
C SER A 39 7.25 17.13 21.04
N PHE A 40 7.36 15.93 20.50
CA PHE A 40 8.21 14.88 21.07
C PHE A 40 8.85 14.05 19.98
N SER A 41 9.99 13.42 20.27
CA SER A 41 10.68 12.57 19.31
C SER A 41 10.82 11.13 19.79
N VAL A 42 10.69 10.19 18.87
CA VAL A 42 10.92 8.76 19.09
C VAL A 42 12.09 8.32 18.24
N GLY A 43 13.11 7.76 18.88
CA GLY A 43 14.27 7.18 18.22
C GLY A 43 14.07 5.68 18.00
N VAL A 44 14.48 5.16 16.86
CA VAL A 44 14.51 3.72 16.54
C VAL A 44 15.88 3.39 15.97
N TYR A 45 16.62 2.51 16.64
CA TYR A 45 17.90 1.99 16.17
C TYR A 45 17.76 0.50 15.84
N ASP A 46 18.11 0.09 14.63
CA ASP A 46 17.97 -1.32 14.18
C ASP A 46 19.31 -2.05 14.03
N GLY A 47 20.37 -1.51 14.63
CA GLY A 47 21.73 -2.03 14.52
C GLY A 47 22.53 -1.49 13.33
N LEU A 48 21.87 -0.88 12.34
CA LEU A 48 22.51 -0.28 11.17
C LEU A 48 22.12 1.19 10.97
N THR A 49 20.84 1.48 11.16
CA THR A 49 20.23 2.79 10.93
C THR A 49 19.68 3.35 12.24
N GLN A 50 19.82 4.66 12.41
CA GLN A 50 19.17 5.42 13.46
C GLN A 50 18.07 6.27 12.83
N SER A 51 16.81 6.01 13.16
CA SER A 51 15.67 6.85 12.77
C SER A 51 15.18 7.67 13.94
N THR A 52 14.83 8.92 13.70
CA THR A 52 14.22 9.84 14.68
C THR A 52 12.94 10.38 14.09
N LEU A 53 11.82 10.04 14.70
CA LEU A 53 10.48 10.51 14.32
C LEU A 53 10.12 11.68 15.21
N THR A 54 9.94 12.87 14.66
CA THR A 54 9.43 14.03 15.39
C THR A 54 7.92 14.10 15.24
N ASN A 55 7.20 14.11 16.35
CA ASN A 55 5.74 14.09 16.40
C ASN A 55 5.22 15.33 17.13
N LYS A 56 4.01 15.76 16.74
CA LYS A 56 3.24 16.84 17.36
C LYS A 56 1.92 16.27 17.87
N LYS A 57 1.52 16.63 19.08
CA LYS A 57 0.16 16.51 19.59
C LYS A 57 -0.50 17.88 19.47
N ASP A 58 -1.68 17.90 18.87
CA ASP A 58 -2.57 19.05 18.72
C ASP A 58 -3.78 18.84 19.64
N PHE A 59 -3.81 19.58 20.74
CA PHE A 59 -4.83 19.60 21.77
C PHE A 59 -5.60 20.92 21.71
N ILE A 60 -6.93 20.81 21.78
CA ILE A 60 -7.83 21.97 21.79
C ILE A 60 -8.45 22.11 23.17
N ASP A 61 -9.19 21.08 23.59
CA ASP A 61 -9.85 21.00 24.90
C ASP A 61 -10.15 19.54 25.27
N GLU A 62 -10.65 19.33 26.49
CA GLU A 62 -10.99 18.00 27.03
C GLU A 62 -12.15 17.29 26.32
N ASN A 63 -12.97 18.03 25.57
CA ASN A 63 -14.13 17.50 24.84
C ASN A 63 -13.80 17.20 23.37
N THR A 64 -12.64 17.64 22.90
CA THR A 64 -12.18 17.49 21.52
C THR A 64 -10.97 16.56 21.49
N PRO A 65 -11.10 15.34 20.94
CA PRO A 65 -10.01 14.37 20.92
C PRO A 65 -8.74 14.97 20.29
N ALA A 66 -7.61 14.88 20.97
CA ALA A 66 -6.32 15.34 20.47
C ALA A 66 -5.92 14.59 19.20
N VAL A 67 -5.23 15.28 18.28
CA VAL A 67 -4.71 14.70 17.04
C VAL A 67 -3.20 14.66 17.09
N PHE A 68 -2.61 13.62 16.50
CA PHE A 68 -1.17 13.43 16.46
C PHE A 68 -0.68 13.45 15.02
N TYR A 69 0.41 14.18 14.79
CA TYR A 69 1.06 14.30 13.49
C TYR A 69 2.50 13.84 13.60
N ASN A 70 2.97 13.05 12.63
CA ASN A 70 4.39 12.81 12.48
C ASN A 70 4.96 13.90 11.57
N MET A 71 5.67 14.88 12.14
CA MET A 71 6.17 16.04 11.41
C MET A 71 7.38 15.70 10.54
N SER A 72 8.24 14.80 11.00
CA SER A 72 9.37 14.35 10.21
C SER A 72 9.91 12.99 10.66
N ILE A 73 10.65 12.37 9.74
CA ILE A 73 11.48 11.20 10.01
C ILE A 73 12.89 11.51 9.49
N VAL A 74 13.87 11.48 10.38
CA VAL A 74 15.28 11.61 10.03
C VAL A 74 15.96 10.26 10.26
N THR A 75 16.42 9.62 9.19
CA THR A 75 17.17 8.37 9.25
C THR A 75 18.63 8.61 8.89
N THR A 76 19.55 8.18 9.74
CA THR A 76 20.99 8.23 9.50
C THR A 76 21.61 6.84 9.50
N PHE A 77 22.61 6.64 8.64
CA PHE A 77 23.45 5.45 8.65
C PHE A 77 24.84 5.78 8.12
N SER A 78 25.83 4.99 8.51
CA SER A 78 27.21 5.18 8.08
C SER A 78 27.67 4.04 7.17
N TYR A 79 28.29 4.39 6.05
CA TYR A 79 28.88 3.42 5.12
C TYR A 79 30.11 4.02 4.45
N GLY A 80 31.23 3.27 4.43
CA GLY A 80 32.48 3.71 3.80
C GLY A 80 33.07 4.99 4.42
N GLY A 81 32.92 5.18 5.74
CA GLY A 81 33.40 6.38 6.45
C GLY A 81 32.57 7.65 6.21
N LYS A 82 31.42 7.54 5.53
CA LYS A 82 30.49 8.64 5.28
C LYS A 82 29.17 8.41 5.99
N THR A 83 28.54 9.49 6.42
CA THR A 83 27.18 9.48 6.99
C THR A 83 26.18 9.88 5.92
N TYR A 84 25.13 9.09 5.77
CA TYR A 84 23.99 9.39 4.92
C TYR A 84 22.81 9.78 5.79
N THR A 85 22.15 10.88 5.45
CA THR A 85 20.97 11.38 6.14
C THR A 85 19.81 11.42 5.16
N HIS A 86 18.72 10.72 5.49
CA HIS A 86 17.45 10.77 4.81
C HIS A 86 16.42 11.46 5.70
N THR A 87 15.93 12.61 5.28
CA THR A 87 14.88 13.34 5.96
C THR A 87 13.60 13.26 5.14
N THR A 88 12.50 12.85 5.77
CA THR A 88 11.15 12.96 5.22
C THR A 88 10.39 13.95 6.08
N ASP A 89 10.04 15.11 5.53
CA ASP A 89 9.21 16.12 6.19
C ASP A 89 7.76 15.96 5.72
N TYR A 90 6.82 16.05 6.66
CA TYR A 90 5.39 15.99 6.38
C TYR A 90 4.73 17.33 6.69
N THR A 91 3.77 17.70 5.86
CA THR A 91 2.88 18.85 6.09
C THR A 91 1.45 18.35 6.12
N TYR A 92 0.68 18.82 7.10
CA TYR A 92 -0.70 18.42 7.33
C TYR A 92 -1.65 19.61 7.18
N ASP A 93 -2.91 19.32 6.91
CA ASP A 93 -3.99 20.30 7.05
C ASP A 93 -4.47 20.31 8.51
N GLU A 94 -3.66 20.95 9.36
CA GLU A 94 -3.96 21.07 10.80
C GLU A 94 -5.26 21.82 11.09
N PRO A 95 -5.67 22.88 10.35
CA PRO A 95 -6.96 23.52 10.56
C PRO A 95 -8.15 22.58 10.37
N ARG A 96 -8.08 21.64 9.42
CA ARG A 96 -9.09 20.57 9.25
C ARG A 96 -8.83 19.34 10.13
N ARG A 97 -7.74 19.36 10.89
CA ARG A 97 -7.29 18.27 11.78
C ARG A 97 -7.10 16.93 11.05
N TRP A 98 -6.63 16.98 9.80
CA TRP A 98 -6.44 15.78 8.98
C TRP A 98 -5.11 15.10 9.28
N THR A 99 -5.20 13.83 9.65
CA THR A 99 -4.04 12.97 9.96
C THR A 99 -3.31 12.43 8.74
N SER A 100 -3.79 12.74 7.53
CA SER A 100 -3.13 12.39 6.28
C SER A 100 -2.32 13.59 5.77
N PRO A 101 -1.03 13.43 5.41
CA PRO A 101 -0.22 14.53 4.90
C PRO A 101 -0.78 15.10 3.59
N ILE A 102 -0.70 16.42 3.43
CA ILE A 102 -0.98 17.16 2.19
C ILE A 102 0.30 17.46 1.40
N ALA A 103 1.47 17.38 2.03
CA ALA A 103 2.75 17.43 1.34
C ALA A 103 3.79 16.56 2.03
N THR A 104 4.74 16.08 1.23
CA THR A 104 5.91 15.34 1.70
C THR A 104 7.14 15.84 0.97
N LYS A 105 8.20 16.13 1.71
CA LYS A 105 9.51 16.49 1.17
C LYS A 105 10.52 15.46 1.61
N VAL A 106 11.22 14.86 0.65
CA VAL A 106 12.32 13.94 0.93
C VAL A 106 13.62 14.61 0.58
N THR A 107 14.53 14.70 1.55
CA THR A 107 15.89 15.21 1.39
C THR A 107 16.87 14.07 1.67
N LYS A 108 17.81 13.82 0.75
CA LYS A 108 18.91 12.87 0.94
C LYS A 108 20.24 13.59 0.86
N GLU A 109 21.05 13.40 1.89
CA GLU A 109 22.34 14.06 2.08
C GLU A 109 23.43 13.05 2.38
N GLU A 110 24.65 13.36 1.97
CA GLU A 110 25.87 12.58 2.23
C GLU A 110 26.91 13.50 2.85
N SER A 111 27.53 13.09 3.95
CA SER A 111 28.53 13.90 4.65
C SER A 111 29.72 14.22 3.74
N GLY A 112 30.06 15.51 3.66
CA GLY A 112 31.15 16.00 2.79
C GLY A 112 30.75 16.21 1.33
N ASN A 113 29.49 15.94 0.96
CA ASN A 113 28.90 16.29 -0.33
C ASN A 113 27.99 17.52 -0.17
N THR A 114 28.16 18.52 -1.03
CA THR A 114 27.31 19.73 -1.01
C THR A 114 25.99 19.52 -1.75
N ASN A 115 25.94 18.55 -2.68
CA ASN A 115 24.74 18.27 -3.45
C ASN A 115 23.75 17.46 -2.60
N LYS A 116 22.51 17.93 -2.55
CA LYS A 116 21.40 17.27 -1.88
C LYS A 116 20.39 16.82 -2.91
N TYR A 117 19.89 15.61 -2.77
CA TYR A 117 18.72 15.18 -3.53
C TYR A 117 17.46 15.62 -2.78
N VAL A 118 16.60 16.40 -3.43
CA VAL A 118 15.35 16.88 -2.84
C VAL A 118 14.21 16.58 -3.81
N VAL A 119 13.17 15.91 -3.33
CA VAL A 119 11.90 15.73 -4.05
C VAL A 119 10.73 16.10 -3.18
N ASN A 120 9.68 16.61 -3.80
CA ASN A 120 8.44 16.98 -3.13
C ASN A 120 7.27 16.27 -3.81
N THR A 121 6.28 15.89 -3.01
CA THR A 121 4.97 15.42 -3.47
C THR A 121 3.90 16.15 -2.68
N SER A 122 2.74 16.38 -3.28
CA SER A 122 1.61 16.98 -2.57
C SER A 122 0.29 16.34 -2.98
N GLN A 123 -0.71 16.45 -2.11
CA GLN A 123 -2.06 15.96 -2.32
C GLN A 123 -3.05 16.95 -1.74
N THR A 124 -4.20 17.10 -2.40
CA THR A 124 -5.36 17.81 -1.86
C THR A 124 -6.50 16.82 -1.69
N TYR A 125 -7.29 16.99 -0.63
CA TYR A 125 -8.46 16.14 -0.40
C TYR A 125 -9.73 17.00 -0.38
N ASN A 126 -10.86 16.37 -0.69
CA ASN A 126 -12.18 16.93 -0.43
C ASN A 126 -12.60 16.67 1.03
N ASP A 127 -13.76 17.20 1.41
CA ASP A 127 -14.30 17.06 2.78
C ASP A 127 -14.59 15.60 3.20
N TYR A 128 -14.62 14.68 2.24
CA TYR A 128 -14.80 13.23 2.46
C TYR A 128 -13.46 12.48 2.57
N GLY A 129 -12.33 13.19 2.60
CA GLY A 129 -10.99 12.59 2.69
C GLY A 129 -10.53 11.90 1.39
N SER A 130 -11.21 12.14 0.26
CA SER A 130 -10.81 11.62 -1.05
C SER A 130 -9.86 12.59 -1.76
N ILE A 131 -8.77 12.08 -2.33
CA ILE A 131 -7.75 12.88 -3.02
C ILE A 131 -8.34 13.49 -4.29
N THR A 132 -8.34 14.81 -4.43
CA THR A 132 -8.83 15.53 -5.63
C THR A 132 -7.71 15.93 -6.58
N SER A 133 -6.49 16.08 -6.07
CA SER A 133 -5.28 16.38 -6.85
C SER A 133 -4.06 15.77 -6.17
N ALA A 134 -3.11 15.29 -6.95
CA ALA A 134 -1.83 14.81 -6.46
C ALA A 134 -0.70 15.25 -7.41
N VAL A 135 0.39 15.78 -6.84
CA VAL A 135 1.63 16.11 -7.54
C VAL A 135 2.66 15.04 -7.21
N ASP A 136 3.19 14.37 -8.23
CA ASP A 136 4.24 13.37 -8.07
C ASP A 136 5.65 13.99 -7.94
N VAL A 137 6.66 13.14 -7.75
CA VAL A 137 8.06 13.56 -7.58
C VAL A 137 8.66 14.23 -8.82
N LEU A 138 8.02 14.08 -9.99
CA LEU A 138 8.41 14.72 -11.25
C LEU A 138 7.67 16.05 -11.47
N GLY A 139 6.79 16.44 -10.53
CA GLY A 139 5.96 17.63 -10.66
C GLY A 139 4.72 17.44 -11.54
N VAL A 140 4.36 16.20 -11.89
CA VAL A 140 3.17 15.91 -12.70
C VAL A 140 1.94 15.90 -11.80
N THR A 141 0.99 16.78 -12.11
CA THR A 141 -0.29 16.87 -11.40
C THR A 141 -1.32 15.92 -12.02
N THR A 142 -1.83 14.99 -11.22
CA THR A 142 -2.98 14.14 -11.56
C THR A 142 -4.20 14.62 -10.79
N THR A 143 -5.33 14.83 -11.46
CA THR A 143 -6.60 15.22 -10.81
C THR A 143 -7.62 14.10 -10.84
N TYR A 144 -8.46 14.08 -9.82
CA TYR A 144 -9.46 13.03 -9.58
C TYR A 144 -10.82 13.68 -9.41
N THR A 145 -11.81 13.18 -10.15
CA THR A 145 -13.19 13.64 -10.08
C THR A 145 -14.08 12.55 -9.52
N TYR A 146 -14.96 12.95 -8.63
CA TYR A 146 -15.86 12.06 -7.90
C TYR A 146 -17.30 12.40 -8.21
N ASP A 147 -18.17 11.39 -8.15
CA ASP A 147 -19.61 11.58 -8.19
C ASP A 147 -20.08 12.35 -6.95
N ALA A 148 -20.99 13.31 -7.14
CA ALA A 148 -21.39 14.23 -6.08
C ALA A 148 -22.23 13.57 -4.99
N THR A 149 -22.94 12.48 -5.29
CA THR A 149 -23.86 11.82 -4.36
C THR A 149 -23.23 10.60 -3.71
N SER A 150 -22.55 9.75 -4.49
CA SER A 150 -21.94 8.51 -4.01
C SER A 150 -20.50 8.68 -3.53
N HIS A 151 -19.85 9.81 -3.86
CA HIS A 151 -18.43 10.07 -3.60
C HIS A 151 -17.49 9.04 -4.23
N LEU A 152 -17.96 8.27 -5.21
CA LEU A 152 -17.15 7.30 -5.94
C LEU A 152 -16.34 7.98 -7.04
N LEU A 153 -15.12 7.49 -7.27
CA LEU A 153 -14.25 7.98 -8.35
C LEU A 153 -14.91 7.72 -9.71
N VAL A 154 -15.07 8.79 -10.51
CA VAL A 154 -15.63 8.74 -11.87
C VAL A 154 -14.63 9.14 -12.94
N GLY A 155 -13.57 9.85 -12.59
CA GLY A 155 -12.61 10.34 -13.57
C GLY A 155 -11.22 10.60 -13.01
N VAL A 156 -10.21 10.37 -13.83
CA VAL A 156 -8.80 10.65 -13.53
C VAL A 156 -8.19 11.35 -14.73
N SER A 157 -7.61 12.54 -14.54
CA SER A 157 -6.90 13.28 -15.57
C SER A 157 -5.42 13.31 -15.25
N LYS A 158 -4.59 12.81 -16.17
CA LYS A 158 -3.14 12.73 -16.00
C LYS A 158 -2.41 13.24 -17.26
N PRO A 159 -1.57 14.28 -17.16
CA PRO A 159 -0.66 14.65 -18.23
C PRO A 159 0.32 13.51 -18.55
N ILE A 160 0.46 13.17 -19.83
CA ILE A 160 1.45 12.22 -20.33
C ILE A 160 2.63 12.91 -21.03
N SER A 161 2.44 14.16 -21.45
CA SER A 161 3.48 15.06 -21.94
C SER A 161 3.05 16.51 -21.73
N ALA A 162 3.88 17.47 -22.15
CA ALA A 162 3.56 18.90 -22.06
C ALA A 162 2.29 19.30 -22.86
N THR A 163 1.88 18.50 -23.85
CA THR A 163 0.76 18.83 -24.74
C THR A 163 -0.34 17.76 -24.78
N GLN A 164 -0.16 16.65 -24.08
CA GLN A 164 -1.11 15.53 -24.10
C GLN A 164 -1.51 15.13 -22.69
N THR A 165 -2.81 14.95 -22.51
CA THR A 165 -3.42 14.48 -21.27
C THR A 165 -4.19 13.21 -21.57
N GLN A 166 -4.12 12.23 -20.67
CA GLN A 166 -4.97 11.07 -20.68
C GLN A 166 -6.07 11.26 -19.64
N TYR A 167 -7.32 11.02 -20.05
CA TYR A 167 -8.45 11.00 -19.14
C TYR A 167 -9.00 9.57 -19.02
N THR A 168 -9.13 9.05 -17.81
CA THR A 168 -9.71 7.74 -17.54
C THR A 168 -11.06 7.93 -16.86
N GLU A 169 -12.13 7.47 -17.50
CA GLU A 169 -13.51 7.50 -17.03
C GLU A 169 -13.91 6.14 -16.42
N TYR A 170 -14.63 6.16 -15.31
CA TYR A 170 -15.19 4.98 -14.65
C TYR A 170 -16.71 5.07 -14.64
N VAL A 171 -17.37 4.15 -15.35
CA VAL A 171 -18.83 3.99 -15.35
C VAL A 171 -19.18 2.83 -14.44
N ARG A 172 -20.17 3.03 -13.57
CA ARG A 172 -20.59 2.05 -12.58
C ARG A 172 -22.06 1.67 -12.76
N ASP A 173 -22.38 0.45 -12.33
CA ASP A 173 -23.75 0.00 -12.15
C ASP A 173 -24.44 0.79 -11.04
N ALA A 174 -25.65 1.26 -11.29
CA ALA A 174 -26.39 2.11 -10.35
C ALA A 174 -26.89 1.33 -9.13
N VAL A 175 -27.00 0.01 -9.21
CA VAL A 175 -27.57 -0.83 -8.15
C VAL A 175 -26.49 -1.30 -7.17
N HIS A 176 -25.36 -1.79 -7.69
CA HIS A 176 -24.30 -2.42 -6.89
C HIS A 176 -23.00 -1.59 -6.83
N GLY A 177 -22.86 -0.53 -7.62
CA GLY A 177 -21.66 0.31 -7.66
C GLY A 177 -20.45 -0.33 -8.38
N ASN A 178 -20.62 -1.52 -8.98
CA ASN A 178 -19.58 -2.23 -9.72
C ASN A 178 -19.15 -1.43 -10.96
N VAL A 179 -17.84 -1.38 -11.26
CA VAL A 179 -17.34 -0.70 -12.47
C VAL A 179 -17.65 -1.54 -13.71
N THR A 180 -18.64 -1.11 -14.49
CA THR A 180 -19.08 -1.79 -15.71
C THR A 180 -18.28 -1.37 -16.93
N THR A 181 -17.79 -0.13 -16.98
CA THR A 181 -16.97 0.35 -18.10
C THR A 181 -15.83 1.25 -17.62
N ILE A 182 -14.65 1.03 -18.16
CA ILE A 182 -13.50 1.94 -18.04
C ILE A 182 -13.16 2.47 -19.42
N ARG A 183 -13.15 3.79 -19.61
CA ARG A 183 -12.76 4.42 -20.88
C ARG A 183 -11.51 5.26 -20.70
N VAL A 184 -10.50 5.00 -21.50
CA VAL A 184 -9.34 5.86 -21.65
C VAL A 184 -9.59 6.78 -22.84
N ARG A 185 -9.51 8.08 -22.61
CA ARG A 185 -9.81 9.15 -23.58
C ARG A 185 -8.60 10.07 -23.74
N GLU A 186 -8.51 10.70 -24.91
CA GLU A 186 -7.58 11.80 -25.17
C GLU A 186 -8.09 13.10 -24.56
N GLY A 187 -7.27 13.75 -23.74
CA GLY A 187 -7.57 15.05 -23.14
C GLY A 187 -8.50 14.94 -21.93
N ASN A 188 -9.81 14.86 -22.19
CA ASN A 188 -10.86 15.03 -21.17
C ASN A 188 -12.07 14.10 -21.39
N VAL A 189 -13.15 14.31 -20.63
CA VAL A 189 -14.37 13.49 -20.67
C VAL A 189 -15.08 13.47 -22.03
N THR A 190 -14.99 14.54 -22.82
CA THR A 190 -15.54 14.60 -24.19
C THR A 190 -14.54 14.16 -25.26
N GLY A 191 -13.32 13.79 -24.83
CA GLY A 191 -12.24 13.33 -25.67
C GLY A 191 -12.53 12.03 -26.43
N ALA A 192 -11.79 11.84 -27.52
CA ALA A 192 -11.83 10.61 -28.31
C ALA A 192 -11.47 9.41 -27.41
N ILE A 193 -12.29 8.36 -27.46
CA ILE A 193 -12.03 7.10 -26.74
C ILE A 193 -10.87 6.39 -27.44
N LEU A 194 -9.79 6.15 -26.72
CA LEU A 194 -8.62 5.39 -27.18
C LEU A 194 -8.77 3.90 -26.85
N GLN A 195 -9.29 3.61 -25.65
CA GLN A 195 -9.58 2.26 -25.20
C GLN A 195 -10.84 2.26 -24.35
N GLU A 196 -11.64 1.20 -24.50
CA GLU A 196 -12.80 0.92 -23.67
C GLU A 196 -12.70 -0.51 -23.16
N THR A 197 -12.85 -0.68 -21.84
CA THR A 197 -12.90 -1.98 -21.18
C THR A 197 -14.27 -2.13 -20.57
N ILE A 198 -15.01 -3.16 -20.99
CA ILE A 198 -16.38 -3.43 -20.56
C ILE A 198 -16.35 -4.70 -19.73
N THR A 199 -16.89 -4.63 -18.53
CA THR A 199 -16.99 -5.72 -17.57
C THR A 199 -18.45 -6.07 -17.37
N GLU A 200 -18.80 -7.34 -17.57
CA GLU A 200 -20.18 -7.82 -17.55
C GLU A 200 -20.28 -9.16 -16.83
N ASN A 201 -21.53 -9.60 -16.65
CA ASN A 201 -21.88 -10.88 -16.04
C ASN A 201 -21.21 -11.04 -14.68
N TYR A 202 -21.65 -10.25 -13.70
CA TYR A 202 -21.21 -10.44 -12.32
C TYR A 202 -21.94 -11.65 -11.71
N ASP A 203 -21.22 -12.47 -10.95
CA ASP A 203 -21.87 -13.45 -10.09
C ASP A 203 -22.52 -12.79 -8.86
N ALA A 204 -23.24 -13.57 -8.06
CA ALA A 204 -23.92 -13.08 -6.86
C ALA A 204 -22.97 -12.54 -5.77
N PHE A 205 -21.67 -12.77 -5.91
CA PHE A 205 -20.63 -12.31 -4.98
C PHE A 205 -19.83 -11.12 -5.53
N GLY A 206 -20.18 -10.61 -6.72
CA GLY A 206 -19.53 -9.45 -7.33
C GLY A 206 -18.27 -9.77 -8.12
N ASN A 207 -17.98 -11.03 -8.41
CA ASN A 207 -16.87 -11.40 -9.30
C ASN A 207 -17.28 -11.21 -10.77
N THR A 208 -16.38 -10.72 -11.61
CA THR A 208 -16.64 -10.62 -13.05
C THR A 208 -16.47 -11.98 -13.73
N LEU A 209 -17.46 -12.37 -14.54
CA LEU A 209 -17.38 -13.56 -15.38
C LEU A 209 -16.97 -13.24 -16.82
N GLN A 210 -17.05 -11.95 -17.23
CA GLN A 210 -16.65 -11.54 -18.57
C GLN A 210 -16.06 -10.13 -18.61
N THR A 211 -14.94 -9.98 -19.31
CA THR A 211 -14.34 -8.68 -19.64
C THR A 211 -14.03 -8.61 -21.12
N ARG A 212 -14.35 -7.49 -21.77
CA ARG A 212 -14.04 -7.20 -23.18
C ARG A 212 -13.27 -5.90 -23.29
N VAL A 213 -12.22 -5.90 -24.09
CA VAL A 213 -11.40 -4.71 -24.35
C VAL A 213 -11.53 -4.33 -25.82
N LYS A 214 -11.91 -3.09 -26.08
CA LYS A 214 -11.99 -2.48 -27.41
C LYS A 214 -10.97 -1.35 -27.50
N ARG A 215 -10.00 -1.48 -28.39
CA ARG A 215 -9.10 -0.38 -28.76
C ARG A 215 -9.62 0.29 -30.02
N MET A 216 -9.92 1.57 -29.91
CA MET A 216 -10.34 2.37 -31.06
C MET A 216 -9.04 2.93 -31.66
N GLN A 217 -8.80 2.65 -32.95
CA GLN A 217 -7.47 2.84 -33.54
C GLN A 217 -6.95 4.29 -33.43
N ARG A 218 -5.76 4.43 -32.82
CA ARG A 218 -4.58 4.99 -33.50
C ARG A 218 -3.54 3.86 -33.56
N THR A 219 -3.57 3.08 -34.65
CA THR A 219 -2.58 2.08 -35.10
C THR A 219 -2.05 1.01 -34.09
N THR A 220 -2.59 -0.23 -34.21
CA THR A 220 -2.03 -1.58 -33.88
C THR A 220 -1.70 -1.93 -32.42
N LEU A 221 -1.90 -3.13 -31.82
CA LEU A 221 -2.30 -4.51 -32.19
C LEU A 221 -3.34 -5.03 -31.15
N PRO A 222 -4.23 -5.98 -31.49
CA PRO A 222 -5.15 -6.58 -30.51
C PRO A 222 -4.42 -7.57 -29.59
N PHE A 223 -4.34 -7.27 -28.29
CA PHE A 223 -4.05 -8.28 -27.27
C PHE A 223 -5.36 -8.94 -26.86
N LYS A 224 -5.63 -10.14 -27.37
CA LYS A 224 -6.64 -11.04 -26.80
C LYS A 224 -5.97 -11.80 -25.66
N GLN A 225 -6.27 -11.43 -24.41
CA GLN A 225 -6.05 -12.35 -23.31
C GLN A 225 -7.25 -13.30 -23.27
N ASN A 226 -7.15 -14.43 -23.97
CA ASN A 226 -8.00 -15.56 -23.69
C ASN A 226 -7.46 -16.22 -22.42
N THR A 227 -8.11 -16.02 -21.28
CA THR A 227 -7.94 -16.90 -20.12
C THR A 227 -8.67 -18.21 -20.39
N LYS A 228 -8.12 -19.02 -21.31
CA LYS A 228 -8.23 -20.48 -21.21
C LYS A 228 -6.95 -20.97 -20.55
N GLN A 229 -6.97 -21.12 -19.23
CA GLN A 229 -6.10 -22.10 -18.60
C GLN A 229 -6.92 -23.40 -18.44
N GLN A 230 -6.66 -24.32 -19.38
CA GLN A 230 -6.89 -25.73 -19.17
C GLN A 230 -5.66 -26.30 -18.43
N HIS A 231 -5.86 -27.04 -17.35
CA HIS A 231 -5.14 -28.30 -17.22
C HIS A 231 -5.98 -29.38 -16.57
N LEU A 232 -6.17 -30.42 -17.36
CA LEU A 232 -6.68 -31.74 -17.06
C LEU A 232 -5.62 -32.49 -16.23
N ILE A 233 -6.04 -33.32 -15.28
CA ILE A 233 -5.59 -34.70 -14.97
C ILE A 233 -5.86 -35.00 -13.50
N LEU A 234 -6.80 -35.92 -13.27
CA LEU A 234 -6.62 -37.09 -12.41
C LEU A 234 -7.72 -38.08 -12.82
N GLU A 235 -7.39 -39.00 -13.74
CA GLU A 235 -8.14 -40.24 -13.93
C GLU A 235 -7.65 -41.32 -12.95
N HIS A 236 -8.51 -42.33 -12.76
CA HIS A 236 -8.42 -43.53 -11.91
C HIS A 236 -8.79 -43.27 -10.46
N THR A 237 -10.03 -43.49 -10.02
CA THR A 237 -10.66 -44.80 -9.72
C THR A 237 -12.07 -44.45 -9.15
N GLN A 238 -13.22 -45.11 -9.38
CA GLN A 238 -13.57 -46.48 -9.70
C GLN A 238 -14.89 -46.50 -10.50
N GLN A 239 -14.92 -47.22 -11.62
CA GLN A 239 -16.14 -47.88 -12.07
C GLN A 239 -16.33 -49.13 -11.20
N ASN A 240 -17.34 -49.14 -10.32
CA ASN A 240 -18.24 -50.28 -10.09
C ASN A 240 -19.09 -50.07 -8.83
N LYS A 241 -20.34 -49.60 -9.04
CA LYS A 241 -21.44 -49.95 -8.14
C LYS A 241 -22.79 -49.76 -8.80
N HIS A 242 -23.09 -50.60 -9.80
CA HIS A 242 -24.47 -51.01 -10.00
C HIS A 242 -24.57 -52.54 -10.10
N ARG A 243 -25.41 -53.06 -9.21
CA ARG A 243 -25.76 -54.45 -8.96
C ARG A 243 -26.26 -55.13 -10.25
N GLY A 244 -25.82 -56.37 -10.47
CA GLY A 244 -26.37 -57.22 -11.53
C GLY A 244 -25.75 -58.61 -11.53
N HIS A 245 -26.21 -59.47 -10.62
CA HIS A 245 -26.30 -60.95 -10.73
C HIS A 245 -25.37 -61.69 -11.72
N ARG A 246 -24.53 -62.60 -11.20
CA ARG A 246 -24.69 -64.06 -11.34
C ARG A 246 -23.50 -64.83 -10.71
N CYS A 247 -23.87 -65.83 -9.93
CA CYS A 247 -23.00 -66.87 -9.38
C CYS A 247 -22.54 -67.87 -10.46
N LYS A 248 -21.30 -68.38 -10.36
CA LYS A 248 -20.95 -69.83 -10.43
C LYS A 248 -19.41 -70.03 -10.32
N TRP A 249 -18.95 -70.62 -9.21
CA TRP A 249 -18.21 -71.90 -9.07
C TRP A 249 -16.78 -71.90 -9.66
N CYS A 250 -15.71 -71.88 -8.85
CA CYS A 250 -15.10 -72.97 -8.05
C CYS A 250 -14.76 -74.24 -8.85
N CYS A 251 -13.43 -74.45 -8.95
CA CYS A 251 -12.64 -75.68 -8.85
C CYS A 251 -13.14 -76.97 -9.51
N PHE A 252 -12.22 -77.78 -10.03
CA PHE A 252 -11.80 -79.01 -9.36
C PHE A 252 -10.58 -79.61 -10.08
N ASN A 253 -9.60 -80.06 -9.31
CA ASN A 253 -9.07 -81.39 -9.46
C ASN A 253 -8.27 -81.75 -8.21
N ASP A 254 -8.82 -82.68 -7.44
CA ASP A 254 -8.08 -83.79 -6.84
C ASP A 254 -9.06 -84.98 -6.72
N HIS A 255 -8.59 -86.11 -7.29
CA HIS A 255 -9.09 -87.50 -7.25
C HIS A 255 -10.39 -87.91 -7.97
#